data_AF-A0A9D2U7I6-F1
#
_entry.id   AF-A0A9D2U7I6-F1
#
_cell.length_a   1.000
_cell.length_b   1.000
_cell.length_c   1.000
_cell.angle_alpha   90.00
_cell.angle_beta   90.00
_cell.angle_gamma   90.00
#
_symmetry.space_group_name_H-M   'P 1'
#
loop_
_entity.id
_entity.type
_entity.pdbx_description
1 polymer ?
#
loop_
_entity_poly.entity_id
_entity_poly.type
_entity_poly.pdbx_seq_one_letter_code
_entity_poly.pdbx_strand_id
1 'polypeptide(L)'
;MKKHVNYLLAASVFVLMLILLYGGSIVLAAVVSLFGLFLRGGEGLSAGYWFLLDHMNLVSCVIYTVPAVAFILWYWLEVVRRDGAASFARAQTKKITPAGILWTLVLAYAVQHAVSIIIGFLAFMLPETVAAYEEMVESAGLTDYSLTWVFAVVILPPLVEETVFRGLILHYLKKGGARFWAANLIQAVLFGIYHGNLVQGIYAFCIGVLLGYLAERYSSLVIPVMVHALFNFFGTLGVELESMILPEIVQMMLIYGCVPLTAILLVLIHYGVGEKRNVEHTEERNEP
;
A
#
# COMPACT_ATOMS: atom_id res chain seq x y z
N MET A 1 17.83 -1.84 23.04
CA MET A 1 16.46 -2.26 23.43
C MET A 1 16.39 -3.77 23.50
N LYS A 2 15.68 -4.34 24.46
CA LYS A 2 15.53 -5.81 24.57
C LYS A 2 14.65 -6.32 23.41
N LYS A 3 14.95 -7.50 22.85
CA LYS A 3 14.27 -8.05 21.65
C LYS A 3 12.74 -8.01 21.72
N HIS A 4 12.16 -8.37 22.87
CA HIS A 4 10.71 -8.34 23.10
C HIS A 4 10.09 -6.95 22.96
N VAL A 5 10.81 -5.88 23.29
CA VAL A 5 10.31 -4.51 23.15
C VAL A 5 10.07 -4.19 21.68
N ASN A 6 10.92 -4.66 20.77
CA ASN A 6 10.72 -4.41 19.34
C ASN A 6 9.47 -5.15 18.82
N TYR A 7 9.22 -6.38 19.25
CA TYR A 7 8.00 -7.09 18.88
C TYR A 7 6.73 -6.41 19.43
N LEU A 8 6.79 -5.90 20.66
CA LEU A 8 5.70 -5.09 21.23
C LEU A 8 5.48 -3.81 20.43
N LEU A 9 6.55 -3.12 20.01
CA LEU A 9 6.41 -1.92 19.18
C LEU A 9 5.81 -2.22 17.81
N ALA A 10 6.17 -3.33 17.17
CA ALA A 10 5.54 -3.75 15.92
C ALA A 10 4.02 -3.96 16.09
N ALA A 11 3.62 -4.63 17.18
CA ALA A 11 2.21 -4.81 17.52
C ALA A 11 1.51 -3.47 17.85
N SER A 12 2.17 -2.58 18.61
CA SER A 12 1.63 -1.25 18.93
C SER A 12 1.43 -0.38 17.70
N VAL A 13 2.35 -0.42 16.73
CA VAL A 13 2.19 0.29 15.44
C VAL A 13 0.95 -0.20 14.71
N PHE A 14 0.74 -1.52 14.64
CA PHE A 14 -0.43 -2.10 13.99
C PHE A 14 -1.73 -1.72 14.69
N VAL A 15 -1.79 -1.88 16.02
CA VAL A 15 -2.97 -1.52 16.82
C VAL A 15 -3.28 -0.03 16.70
N LEU A 16 -2.25 0.83 16.73
CA LEU A 16 -2.44 2.28 16.57
C LEU A 16 -2.96 2.61 15.17
N MET A 17 -2.51 1.91 14.12
CA MET A 17 -3.03 2.10 12.76
C MET A 17 -4.54 1.83 12.70
N LEU A 18 -4.97 0.71 13.28
CA LEU A 18 -6.40 0.37 13.37
C LEU A 18 -7.18 1.42 14.17
N ILE A 19 -6.66 1.87 15.31
CA ILE A 19 -7.30 2.89 16.14
C ILE A 19 -7.43 4.21 15.37
N LEU A 20 -6.37 4.67 14.71
CA LEU A 20 -6.39 5.98 14.05
C LEU A 20 -7.29 5.98 12.81
N LEU A 21 -7.33 4.90 12.03
CA LEU A 21 -8.18 4.84 10.85
C LEU A 21 -9.65 4.54 11.17
N TYR A 22 -9.94 3.45 11.87
CA TYR A 22 -11.32 3.09 12.22
C TYR A 22 -11.90 4.00 13.31
N GLY A 23 -11.10 4.37 14.31
CA GLY A 23 -11.52 5.36 15.29
C GLY A 23 -11.67 6.74 14.67
N GLY A 24 -10.76 7.12 13.76
CA GLY A 24 -10.84 8.39 13.03
C GLY A 24 -12.10 8.50 12.17
N SER A 25 -12.49 7.43 11.48
CA SER A 25 -13.72 7.41 10.67
C SER A 25 -14.98 7.53 11.54
N ILE A 26 -15.05 6.82 12.66
CA ILE A 26 -16.16 6.91 13.63
C ILE A 26 -16.25 8.32 14.23
N VAL A 27 -15.11 8.89 14.65
CA VAL A 27 -15.06 10.24 15.22
C VAL A 27 -15.49 11.27 14.19
N LEU A 28 -14.98 11.20 12.95
CA LEU A 28 -15.36 12.11 11.87
C LEU A 28 -16.87 12.04 11.60
N ALA A 29 -17.41 10.82 11.46
CA ALA A 29 -18.84 10.62 11.26
C ALA A 29 -19.66 11.22 12.41
N ALA A 30 -19.30 10.94 13.65
CA ALA A 30 -19.97 11.49 14.83
C ALA A 30 -19.91 13.02 14.88
N VAL A 31 -18.76 13.63 14.57
CA VAL A 31 -18.59 15.09 14.54
C VAL A 31 -19.49 15.72 13.49
N VAL A 32 -19.49 15.19 12.25
CA VAL A 32 -20.33 15.72 11.17
C VAL A 32 -21.81 15.57 11.49
N SER A 33 -22.22 14.41 12.01
CA SER A 33 -23.61 14.15 12.43
C SER A 33 -24.07 15.07 13.57
N LEU A 34 -23.26 15.24 14.62
CA LEU A 34 -23.59 16.10 15.76
C LEU A 34 -23.63 17.58 15.37
N PHE A 35 -22.70 18.01 14.51
CA PHE A 35 -22.67 19.37 13.99
C PHE A 35 -23.90 19.67 13.13
N GLY A 36 -24.27 18.75 12.22
CA GLY A 36 -25.50 18.84 11.44
C GLY A 36 -26.74 18.92 12.33
N LEU A 37 -26.84 18.02 13.32
CA LEU A 37 -27.93 18.01 14.30
C LEU A 37 -28.03 19.34 15.06
N PHE A 38 -26.90 19.91 15.48
CA PHE A 38 -26.87 21.18 16.19
C PHE A 38 -27.34 22.36 15.32
N LEU A 39 -26.98 22.39 14.04
CA LEU A 39 -27.32 23.50 13.16
C LEU A 39 -28.77 23.47 12.65
N ARG A 40 -29.30 22.30 12.31
CA ARG A 40 -30.60 22.16 11.61
C ARG A 40 -31.48 21.01 12.13
N GLY A 41 -31.20 20.48 13.33
CA GLY A 41 -31.97 19.36 13.87
C GLY A 41 -31.88 18.12 12.97
N GLY A 42 -32.98 17.38 12.82
CA GLY A 42 -33.03 16.16 12.03
C GLY A 42 -32.64 16.35 10.55
N GLU A 43 -32.96 17.48 9.93
CA GLU A 43 -32.56 17.77 8.56
C GLU A 43 -31.03 17.88 8.42
N GLY A 44 -30.38 18.51 9.41
CA GLY A 44 -28.92 18.66 9.39
C GLY A 44 -28.19 17.35 9.66
N LEU A 45 -28.76 16.47 10.50
CA LEU A 45 -28.25 15.11 10.68
C LEU A 45 -28.24 14.35 9.34
N SER A 46 -29.38 14.34 8.63
CA SER A 46 -29.50 13.71 7.31
C SER A 46 -28.57 14.33 6.28
N ALA A 47 -28.48 15.66 6.24
CA ALA A 47 -27.56 16.36 5.34
C ALA A 47 -26.09 16.00 5.60
N GLY A 48 -25.69 15.87 6.88
CA GLY A 48 -24.34 15.44 7.26
C GLY A 48 -24.05 14.00 6.84
N TYR A 49 -25.03 13.10 6.98
CA TYR A 49 -24.91 11.71 6.52
C TYR A 49 -24.68 11.63 5.00
N TRP A 50 -25.53 12.30 4.21
CA TRP A 50 -25.37 12.33 2.75
C TRP A 50 -24.09 13.03 2.31
N PHE A 51 -23.70 14.12 2.99
CA PHE A 51 -22.43 14.78 2.70
C PHE A 51 -21.23 13.83 2.81
N LEU A 52 -21.19 12.98 3.85
CA LEU A 52 -20.12 12.00 3.99
C LEU A 52 -20.13 11.03 2.81
N LEU A 53 -21.26 10.42 2.49
CA LEU A 53 -21.43 9.45 1.39
C LEU A 53 -21.08 10.06 0.02
N ASP A 54 -21.55 11.26 -0.27
CA ASP A 54 -21.32 11.92 -1.56
C ASP A 54 -19.86 12.41 -1.73
N HIS A 55 -19.07 12.40 -0.64
CA HIS A 55 -17.69 12.91 -0.64
C HIS A 55 -16.68 11.89 -0.07
N MET A 56 -16.85 10.60 -0.37
CA MET A 56 -15.99 9.51 0.13
C MET A 56 -14.48 9.74 -0.11
N ASN A 57 -14.09 10.31 -1.24
CA ASN A 57 -12.69 10.64 -1.52
C ASN A 57 -12.14 11.72 -0.55
N LEU A 58 -12.94 12.75 -0.24
CA LEU A 58 -12.55 13.78 0.73
C LEU A 58 -12.49 13.21 2.13
N VAL A 59 -13.50 12.43 2.51
CA VAL A 59 -13.57 11.73 3.81
C VAL A 59 -12.32 10.85 4.00
N SER A 60 -11.95 10.08 2.98
CA SER A 60 -10.73 9.27 2.99
C SER A 60 -9.47 10.11 3.19
N CYS A 61 -9.31 11.22 2.46
CA CYS A 61 -8.16 12.12 2.66
C CYS A 61 -8.06 12.63 4.11
N VAL A 62 -9.19 13.05 4.70
CA VAL A 62 -9.23 13.52 6.09
C VAL A 62 -8.85 12.41 7.06
N ILE A 63 -9.40 11.21 6.88
CA ILE A 63 -9.11 10.05 7.71
C ILE A 63 -7.63 9.66 7.65
N TYR A 64 -7.00 9.70 6.46
CA TYR A 64 -5.58 9.39 6.30
C TYR A 64 -4.62 10.48 6.78
N THR A 65 -5.07 11.72 6.95
CA THR A 65 -4.20 12.84 7.33
C THR A 65 -3.59 12.65 8.72
N VAL A 66 -4.39 12.22 9.71
CA VAL A 66 -3.90 12.00 11.09
C VAL A 66 -2.89 10.84 11.17
N PRO A 67 -3.18 9.63 10.63
CA PRO A 67 -2.19 8.56 10.49
C PRO A 67 -0.93 9.01 9.75
N ALA A 68 -1.05 9.77 8.66
CA ALA A 68 0.10 10.24 7.90
C ALA A 68 1.05 11.05 8.77
N VAL A 69 0.54 12.06 9.48
CA VAL A 69 1.36 12.87 10.39
C VAL A 69 1.98 12.00 11.49
N ALA A 70 1.20 11.14 12.12
CA ALA A 70 1.66 10.31 13.23
C ALA A 70 2.77 9.33 12.82
N PHE A 71 2.56 8.56 11.75
CA PHE A 71 3.48 7.50 11.34
C PHE A 71 4.68 8.00 10.54
N ILE A 72 4.54 9.06 9.74
CA ILE A 72 5.69 9.70 9.08
C ILE A 72 6.60 10.32 10.13
N LEU A 73 6.04 10.99 11.15
CA LEU A 73 6.84 11.54 12.25
C LEU A 73 7.52 10.42 13.06
N TRP A 74 6.80 9.34 13.39
CA TRP A 74 7.39 8.20 14.09
C TRP A 74 8.54 7.59 13.27
N TYR A 75 8.31 7.31 12.00
CA TYR A 75 9.34 6.78 11.10
C TYR A 75 10.54 7.73 10.99
N TRP A 76 10.30 9.04 10.91
CA TRP A 76 11.36 10.04 10.91
C TRP A 76 12.20 10.00 12.20
N LEU A 77 11.55 9.95 13.37
CA LEU A 77 12.23 9.92 14.66
C LEU A 77 13.05 8.64 14.90
N GLU A 78 12.52 7.50 14.48
CA GLU A 78 13.13 6.18 14.72
C GLU A 78 14.21 5.81 13.70
N VAL A 79 14.00 6.15 12.43
CA VAL A 79 14.85 5.71 11.32
C VAL A 79 15.65 6.87 10.74
N VAL A 80 14.99 7.93 10.25
CA VAL A 80 15.64 9.00 9.48
C VAL A 80 16.59 9.84 10.33
N ARG A 81 16.17 10.23 11.54
CA ARG A 81 16.94 11.11 12.43
C ARG A 81 18.27 10.50 12.87
N ARG A 82 18.36 9.17 12.94
CA ARG A 82 19.58 8.48 13.38
C ARG A 82 20.73 8.62 12.37
N ASP A 83 20.42 8.51 11.08
CA ASP A 83 21.42 8.56 10.00
C ASP A 83 21.59 9.97 9.41
N GLY A 84 20.65 10.86 9.69
CA GLY A 84 20.57 12.21 9.10
C GLY A 84 19.88 12.20 7.73
N ALA A 85 19.10 13.25 7.44
CA ALA A 85 18.21 13.29 6.29
C ALA A 85 18.92 13.07 4.94
N ALA A 86 20.10 13.69 4.73
CA ALA A 86 20.84 13.58 3.48
C ALA A 86 21.43 12.18 3.26
N SER A 87 21.89 11.52 4.33
CA SER A 87 22.40 10.15 4.26
C SER A 87 21.27 9.15 4.03
N PHE A 88 20.15 9.33 4.74
CA PHE A 88 18.94 8.54 4.54
C PHE A 88 18.42 8.66 3.10
N ALA A 89 18.28 9.88 2.57
CA ALA A 89 17.81 10.09 1.20
C ALA A 89 18.70 9.40 0.16
N ARG A 90 20.03 9.49 0.31
CA ARG A 90 20.98 8.75 -0.53
C ARG A 90 20.82 7.23 -0.40
N ALA A 91 20.59 6.72 0.80
CA ALA A 91 20.38 5.29 1.02
C ALA A 91 19.11 4.78 0.31
N GLN A 92 18.03 5.56 0.30
CA GLN A 92 16.76 5.21 -0.36
C GLN A 92 16.87 5.12 -1.88
N THR A 93 17.83 5.81 -2.51
CA THR A 93 17.98 5.85 -3.97
C THR A 93 19.20 5.08 -4.48
N LYS A 94 20.17 4.74 -3.61
CA LYS A 94 21.44 4.10 -3.98
C LYS A 94 21.30 2.83 -4.83
N LYS A 95 20.29 2.01 -4.57
CA LYS A 95 20.06 0.73 -5.29
C LYS A 95 19.05 0.85 -6.42
N ILE A 96 18.45 2.03 -6.61
CA ILE A 96 17.44 2.24 -7.64
C ILE A 96 18.17 2.60 -8.94
N THR A 97 17.92 1.83 -9.98
CA THR A 97 18.47 2.08 -11.33
C THR A 97 17.33 2.29 -12.31
N PRO A 98 17.55 2.93 -13.47
CA PRO A 98 16.52 3.09 -14.49
C PRO A 98 15.89 1.77 -14.96
N ALA A 99 16.72 0.71 -15.11
CA ALA A 99 16.23 -0.63 -15.43
C ALA A 99 15.37 -1.20 -14.30
N GLY A 100 15.81 -1.06 -13.04
CA GLY A 100 15.03 -1.49 -11.88
C GLY A 100 13.68 -0.77 -11.78
N ILE A 101 13.65 0.55 -12.03
CA ILE A 101 12.41 1.33 -12.11
C ILE A 101 11.51 0.72 -13.19
N LEU A 102 12.00 0.59 -14.42
CA LEU A 102 11.23 0.01 -15.53
C LEU A 102 10.64 -1.35 -15.16
N TRP A 103 11.44 -2.26 -14.59
CA TRP A 103 10.94 -3.58 -14.16
C TRP A 103 9.86 -3.48 -13.10
N THR A 104 10.02 -2.58 -12.11
CA THR A 104 8.99 -2.39 -11.07
C THR A 104 7.72 -1.71 -11.58
N LEU A 105 7.81 -0.84 -12.59
CA LEU A 105 6.64 -0.23 -13.25
C LEU A 105 5.81 -1.29 -13.98
N VAL A 106 6.47 -2.10 -14.82
CA VAL A 106 5.80 -3.19 -15.55
C VAL A 106 5.29 -4.25 -14.57
N LEU A 107 6.02 -4.49 -13.47
CA LEU A 107 5.58 -5.42 -12.43
C LEU A 107 4.29 -4.93 -11.75
N ALA A 108 4.15 -3.64 -11.45
CA ALA A 108 2.92 -3.11 -10.85
C ALA A 108 1.69 -3.39 -11.74
N TYR A 109 1.83 -3.13 -13.05
CA TYR A 109 0.80 -3.43 -14.04
C TYR A 109 0.48 -4.93 -14.13
N ALA A 110 1.51 -5.76 -14.30
CA ALA A 110 1.34 -7.21 -14.42
C ALA A 110 0.72 -7.83 -13.17
N VAL A 111 1.16 -7.38 -12.00
CA VAL A 111 0.65 -7.86 -10.71
C VAL A 111 -0.81 -7.47 -10.51
N GLN A 112 -1.23 -6.28 -10.93
CA GLN A 112 -2.64 -5.93 -10.87
C GLN A 112 -3.50 -6.91 -11.69
N HIS A 113 -3.12 -7.15 -12.94
CA HIS A 113 -3.84 -8.10 -13.78
C HIS A 113 -3.80 -9.54 -13.25
N ALA A 114 -2.70 -9.94 -12.61
CA ALA A 114 -2.60 -11.23 -11.96
C ALA A 114 -3.55 -11.36 -10.73
N VAL A 115 -3.87 -10.26 -10.04
CA VAL A 115 -4.86 -10.27 -8.94
C VAL A 115 -6.26 -10.60 -9.44
N SER A 116 -6.62 -10.26 -10.68
CA SER A 116 -7.91 -10.64 -11.28
C SER A 116 -8.11 -12.15 -11.34
N ILE A 117 -7.04 -12.95 -11.43
CA ILE A 117 -7.13 -14.42 -11.34
C ILE A 117 -7.50 -14.87 -9.92
N ILE A 118 -6.96 -14.21 -8.90
CA ILE A 118 -7.31 -14.48 -7.50
C ILE A 118 -8.78 -14.16 -7.27
N ILE A 119 -9.23 -12.98 -7.71
CA ILE A 119 -10.64 -12.56 -7.58
C ILE A 119 -11.55 -13.52 -8.35
N GLY A 120 -11.22 -13.87 -9.60
CA GLY A 120 -12.01 -14.82 -10.40
C GLY A 120 -12.10 -16.22 -9.76
N PHE A 121 -11.00 -16.71 -9.18
CA PHE A 121 -11.02 -17.97 -8.42
C PHE A 121 -11.89 -17.87 -7.15
N LEU A 122 -11.82 -16.76 -6.43
CA LEU A 122 -12.67 -16.51 -5.28
C LEU A 122 -14.14 -16.35 -5.68
N ALA A 123 -14.44 -15.75 -6.83
CA ALA A 123 -15.81 -15.62 -7.33
C ALA A 123 -16.41 -16.99 -7.64
N PHE A 124 -15.59 -17.92 -8.15
CA PHE A 124 -16.01 -19.31 -8.36
C PHE A 124 -16.24 -20.07 -7.03
N MET A 125 -15.37 -19.89 -6.04
CA MET A 125 -15.43 -20.64 -4.78
C MET A 125 -16.38 -20.04 -3.74
N LEU A 126 -16.50 -18.71 -3.71
CA LEU A 126 -17.16 -17.89 -2.69
C LEU A 126 -17.94 -16.73 -3.35
N PRO A 127 -18.91 -17.00 -4.24
CA PRO A 127 -19.58 -15.98 -5.05
C PRO A 127 -20.25 -14.88 -4.22
N GLU A 128 -20.93 -15.24 -3.12
CA GLU A 128 -21.59 -14.26 -2.24
C GLU A 128 -20.60 -13.31 -1.57
N THR A 129 -19.39 -13.80 -1.24
CA THR A 129 -18.36 -12.97 -0.60
C THR A 129 -17.76 -11.97 -1.60
N VAL A 130 -17.60 -12.39 -2.87
CA VAL A 130 -17.11 -11.49 -3.92
C VAL A 130 -18.17 -10.46 -4.29
N ALA A 131 -19.44 -10.84 -4.42
CA ALA A 131 -20.53 -9.90 -4.69
C ALA A 131 -20.63 -8.80 -3.61
N ALA A 132 -20.53 -9.17 -2.34
CA ALA A 132 -20.51 -8.19 -1.24
C ALA A 132 -19.29 -7.26 -1.28
N TYR A 133 -18.14 -7.76 -1.74
CA TYR A 133 -16.94 -6.94 -1.94
C TYR A 133 -17.10 -5.97 -3.11
N GLU A 134 -17.67 -6.42 -4.23
CA GLU A 134 -17.94 -5.57 -5.39
C GLU A 134 -18.91 -4.43 -5.04
N GLU A 135 -20.01 -4.73 -4.33
CA GLU A 135 -20.96 -3.71 -3.84
C GLU A 135 -20.26 -2.68 -2.92
N MET A 136 -19.38 -3.14 -2.02
CA MET A 136 -18.59 -2.26 -1.17
C MET A 136 -17.68 -1.34 -2.00
N VAL A 137 -16.99 -1.87 -3.01
CA VAL A 137 -16.10 -1.11 -3.90
C VAL A 137 -16.87 -0.06 -4.71
N GLU A 138 -18.02 -0.43 -5.26
CA GLU A 138 -18.90 0.48 -6.00
C GLU A 138 -19.39 1.64 -5.13
N SER A 139 -19.76 1.35 -3.88
CA SER A 139 -20.23 2.36 -2.92
C SER A 139 -19.14 3.26 -2.33
N ALA A 140 -17.85 2.92 -2.52
CA ALA A 140 -16.73 3.63 -1.90
C ALA A 140 -16.27 4.90 -2.65
N GLY A 141 -16.93 5.27 -3.76
CA GLY A 141 -16.56 6.45 -4.57
C GLY A 141 -15.20 6.31 -5.27
N LEU A 142 -14.74 5.07 -5.49
CA LEU A 142 -13.45 4.77 -6.10
C LEU A 142 -13.37 5.10 -7.59
N THR A 143 -14.53 5.35 -8.22
CA THR A 143 -14.70 5.73 -9.64
C THR A 143 -14.99 7.23 -9.84
N ASP A 144 -15.06 8.02 -8.75
CA ASP A 144 -15.25 9.47 -8.82
C ASP A 144 -13.92 10.20 -9.09
N TYR A 145 -13.43 10.05 -10.33
CA TYR A 145 -12.13 10.56 -10.73
C TYR A 145 -12.03 12.08 -10.60
N SER A 146 -11.19 12.51 -9.67
CA SER A 146 -10.96 13.91 -9.31
C SER A 146 -9.54 14.08 -8.77
N LEU A 147 -9.11 15.32 -8.58
CA LEU A 147 -7.84 15.57 -7.88
C LEU A 147 -7.86 14.99 -6.46
N THR A 148 -9.01 15.04 -5.78
CA THR A 148 -9.19 14.45 -4.44
C THR A 148 -9.02 12.93 -4.47
N TRP A 149 -9.54 12.25 -5.50
CA TRP A 149 -9.35 10.80 -5.70
C TRP A 149 -7.87 10.42 -5.82
N VAL A 150 -7.07 11.22 -6.55
CA VAL A 150 -5.61 10.96 -6.67
C VAL A 150 -4.97 10.93 -5.28
N PHE A 151 -5.31 11.87 -4.41
CA PHE A 151 -4.81 11.87 -3.04
C PHE A 151 -5.39 10.72 -2.21
N ALA A 152 -6.70 10.48 -2.31
CA ALA A 152 -7.43 9.50 -1.51
C ALA A 152 -7.04 8.05 -1.79
N VAL A 153 -6.64 7.73 -3.03
CA VAL A 153 -6.43 6.35 -3.49
C VAL A 153 -4.97 6.10 -3.88
N VAL A 154 -4.35 7.02 -4.61
CA VAL A 154 -3.05 6.79 -5.27
C VAL A 154 -1.87 7.30 -4.44
N ILE A 155 -2.05 8.35 -3.62
CA ILE A 155 -0.93 8.98 -2.90
C ILE A 155 -0.96 8.67 -1.40
N LEU A 156 -2.02 9.05 -0.68
CA LEU A 156 -2.02 9.01 0.78
C LEU A 156 -2.00 7.56 1.32
N PRO A 157 -2.87 6.63 0.87
CA PRO A 157 -2.82 5.27 1.41
C PRO A 157 -1.48 4.58 1.16
N PRO A 158 -0.92 4.54 -0.08
CA PRO A 158 0.38 3.93 -0.30
C PRO A 158 1.49 4.55 0.56
N LEU A 159 1.50 5.88 0.72
CA LEU A 159 2.51 6.54 1.55
C LEU A 159 2.40 6.12 3.02
N VAL A 160 1.19 6.14 3.59
CA VAL A 160 0.94 5.82 4.99
C VAL A 160 1.16 4.33 5.25
N GLU A 161 0.55 3.49 4.44
CA GLU A 161 0.57 2.05 4.62
C GLU A 161 1.99 1.50 4.45
N GLU A 162 2.75 1.92 3.44
CA GLU A 162 4.14 1.47 3.32
C GLU A 162 5.03 1.96 4.47
N THR A 163 4.79 3.19 4.97
CA THR A 163 5.49 3.69 6.16
C THR A 163 5.19 2.84 7.39
N VAL A 164 3.94 2.44 7.58
CA VAL A 164 3.50 1.59 8.70
C VAL A 164 4.04 0.17 8.55
N PHE A 165 3.75 -0.50 7.45
CA PHE A 165 4.01 -1.93 7.29
C PHE A 165 5.48 -2.23 6.98
N ARG A 166 6.09 -1.49 6.04
CA ARG A 166 7.48 -1.73 5.60
C ARG A 166 8.46 -0.87 6.37
N GLY A 167 8.08 0.37 6.68
CA GLY A 167 8.91 1.31 7.42
C GLY A 167 9.02 0.98 8.91
N LEU A 168 7.92 0.66 9.59
CA LEU A 168 7.89 0.47 11.05
C LEU A 168 7.73 -0.99 11.47
N ILE A 169 6.66 -1.69 11.06
CA ILE A 169 6.36 -3.06 11.50
C ILE A 169 7.49 -4.01 11.07
N LEU A 170 7.80 -4.06 9.77
CA LEU A 170 8.89 -4.89 9.24
C LEU A 170 10.25 -4.54 9.90
N HIS A 171 10.52 -3.24 10.09
CA HIS A 171 11.73 -2.77 10.77
C HIS A 171 11.84 -3.31 12.20
N TYR A 172 10.78 -3.17 13.00
CA TYR A 172 10.77 -3.63 14.39
C TYR A 172 10.81 -5.15 14.51
N LEU A 173 10.10 -5.89 13.64
CA LEU A 173 10.19 -7.36 13.60
C LEU A 173 11.63 -7.83 13.33
N LYS A 174 12.32 -7.23 12.35
CA LYS A 174 13.74 -7.52 12.07
C LYS A 174 14.65 -7.11 13.24
N LYS A 175 14.43 -5.94 13.85
CA LYS A 175 15.18 -5.47 15.03
C LYS A 175 14.96 -6.34 16.27
N GLY A 176 13.81 -7.01 16.37
CA GLY A 176 13.51 -8.05 17.37
C GLY A 176 14.29 -9.34 17.15
N GLY A 177 14.86 -9.55 15.96
CA GLY A 177 15.62 -10.73 15.59
C GLY A 177 14.87 -11.72 14.71
N ALA A 178 13.68 -11.37 14.19
CA ALA A 178 13.01 -12.21 13.21
C ALA A 178 13.80 -12.24 11.90
N ARG A 179 13.89 -13.42 11.28
CA ARG A 179 14.45 -13.56 9.93
C ARG A 179 13.57 -12.82 8.94
N PHE A 180 14.16 -12.26 7.88
CA PHE A 180 13.44 -11.46 6.89
C PHE A 180 12.17 -12.15 6.37
N TRP A 181 12.24 -13.42 5.96
CA TRP A 181 11.09 -14.15 5.43
C TRP A 181 9.92 -14.23 6.44
N ALA A 182 10.22 -14.45 7.73
CA ALA A 182 9.20 -14.53 8.77
C ALA A 182 8.62 -13.14 9.07
N ALA A 183 9.48 -12.12 9.16
CA ALA A 183 9.04 -10.74 9.38
C ALA A 183 8.17 -10.24 8.20
N ASN A 184 8.55 -10.59 6.97
CA ASN A 184 7.83 -10.24 5.75
C ASN A 184 6.46 -10.96 5.67
N LEU A 185 6.40 -12.22 6.09
CA LEU A 185 5.14 -12.95 6.16
C LEU A 185 4.20 -12.36 7.21
N ILE A 186 4.71 -12.08 8.42
CA ILE A 186 3.91 -11.51 9.50
C ILE A 186 3.36 -10.13 9.10
N GLN A 187 4.20 -9.23 8.58
CA GLN A 187 3.72 -7.91 8.16
C GLN A 187 2.68 -8.01 7.03
N ALA A 188 2.84 -8.95 6.09
CA ALA A 188 1.90 -9.15 5.00
C ALA A 188 0.55 -9.68 5.49
N VAL A 189 0.55 -10.58 6.48
CA VAL A 189 -0.69 -11.06 7.13
C VAL A 189 -1.40 -9.91 7.83
N LEU A 190 -0.66 -9.08 8.58
CA LEU A 190 -1.22 -7.90 9.23
C LEU A 190 -1.79 -6.91 8.20
N PHE A 191 -1.10 -6.74 7.07
CA PHE A 191 -1.58 -5.91 5.95
C PHE A 191 -2.88 -6.44 5.34
N GLY A 192 -3.02 -7.75 5.17
CA GLY A 192 -4.28 -8.37 4.74
C GLY A 192 -5.42 -8.17 5.76
N ILE A 193 -5.15 -8.45 7.04
CA ILE A 193 -6.14 -8.28 8.13
C ILE A 193 -6.63 -6.84 8.24
N TYR A 194 -5.72 -5.87 8.04
CA TYR A 194 -6.00 -4.44 8.11
C TYR A 194 -7.13 -3.98 7.19
N HIS A 195 -7.36 -4.65 6.05
CA HIS A 195 -8.40 -4.26 5.11
C HIS A 195 -9.83 -4.63 5.53
N GLY A 196 -9.98 -5.51 6.53
CA GLY A 196 -11.28 -5.79 7.15
C GLY A 196 -12.28 -6.58 6.29
N ASN A 197 -11.93 -6.97 5.07
CA ASN A 197 -12.75 -7.84 4.22
C ASN A 197 -11.88 -8.97 3.62
N LEU A 198 -12.51 -10.12 3.35
CA LEU A 198 -11.79 -11.34 2.99
C LEU A 198 -11.15 -11.27 1.59
N VAL A 199 -11.89 -10.79 0.59
CA VAL A 199 -11.41 -10.72 -0.80
C VAL A 199 -10.18 -9.82 -0.89
N GLN A 200 -10.29 -8.60 -0.38
CA GLN A 200 -9.16 -7.66 -0.29
C GLN A 200 -8.06 -8.17 0.59
N GLY A 201 -8.37 -8.76 1.74
CA GLY A 201 -7.36 -9.32 2.64
C GLY A 201 -6.48 -10.37 1.97
N ILE A 202 -7.06 -11.23 1.12
CA ILE A 202 -6.32 -12.27 0.39
C ILE A 202 -5.35 -11.66 -0.62
N TYR A 203 -5.83 -10.80 -1.52
CA TYR A 203 -4.91 -10.23 -2.52
C TYR A 203 -3.95 -9.22 -1.89
N ALA A 204 -4.38 -8.45 -0.89
CA ALA A 204 -3.51 -7.54 -0.13
C ALA A 204 -2.42 -8.31 0.60
N PHE A 205 -2.67 -9.51 1.14
CA PHE A 205 -1.62 -10.36 1.68
C PHE A 205 -0.56 -10.73 0.61
N CYS A 206 -1.00 -11.14 -0.59
CA CYS A 206 -0.09 -11.51 -1.68
C CYS A 206 0.79 -10.31 -2.13
N ILE A 207 0.17 -9.16 -2.39
CA ILE A 207 0.88 -7.90 -2.65
C ILE A 207 1.74 -7.50 -1.44
N GLY A 208 1.23 -7.79 -0.25
CA GLY A 208 1.85 -7.68 1.06
C GLY A 208 3.27 -8.21 1.08
N VAL A 209 3.39 -9.48 0.70
CA VAL A 209 4.66 -10.21 0.61
C VAL A 209 5.56 -9.60 -0.46
N LEU A 210 5.01 -9.26 -1.62
CA LEU A 210 5.76 -8.68 -2.74
C LEU A 210 6.39 -7.33 -2.38
N LEU A 211 5.62 -6.39 -1.86
CA LEU A 211 6.11 -5.05 -1.54
C LEU A 211 7.19 -5.11 -0.44
N GLY A 212 7.06 -6.01 0.53
CA GLY A 212 8.11 -6.21 1.53
C GLY A 212 9.38 -6.86 0.96
N TYR A 213 9.26 -7.72 -0.06
CA TYR A 213 10.41 -8.19 -0.85
C TYR A 213 11.10 -7.05 -1.61
N LEU A 214 10.34 -6.19 -2.29
CA LEU A 214 10.88 -5.05 -3.01
C LEU A 214 11.56 -4.05 -2.07
N ALA A 215 10.97 -3.81 -0.89
CA ALA A 215 11.56 -2.98 0.15
C ALA A 215 12.94 -3.49 0.58
N GLU A 216 13.10 -4.82 0.76
CA GLU A 216 14.39 -5.43 1.11
C GLU A 216 15.38 -5.37 -0.05
N ARG A 217 14.95 -5.75 -1.26
CA ARG A 217 15.77 -5.84 -2.47
C ARG A 217 16.39 -4.50 -2.83
N TYR A 218 15.61 -3.43 -2.77
CA TYR A 218 16.06 -2.07 -3.04
C TYR A 218 16.52 -1.32 -1.79
N SER A 219 16.30 -1.88 -0.59
CA SER A 219 16.59 -1.22 0.69
C SER A 219 15.98 0.18 0.75
N SER A 220 14.75 0.31 0.24
CA SER A 220 14.08 1.58 -0.02
C SER A 220 12.57 1.45 0.17
N LEU A 221 11.95 2.46 0.76
CA LEU A 221 10.50 2.63 0.79
C LEU A 221 9.97 3.30 -0.48
N VAL A 222 10.81 3.93 -1.29
CA VAL A 222 10.37 4.60 -2.53
C VAL A 222 9.77 3.60 -3.50
N ILE A 223 10.43 2.45 -3.68
CA ILE A 223 9.96 1.40 -4.59
C ILE A 223 8.62 0.80 -4.17
N PRO A 224 8.41 0.30 -2.95
CA PRO A 224 7.11 -0.24 -2.55
C PRO A 224 6.01 0.83 -2.58
N VAL A 225 6.28 2.09 -2.19
CA VAL A 225 5.30 3.19 -2.30
C VAL A 225 4.88 3.41 -3.75
N MET A 226 5.85 3.46 -4.68
CA MET A 226 5.58 3.64 -6.11
C MET A 226 4.80 2.46 -6.70
N VAL A 227 5.20 1.22 -6.41
CA VAL A 227 4.53 0.02 -6.92
C VAL A 227 3.11 -0.09 -6.36
N HIS A 228 2.90 0.24 -5.08
CA HIS A 228 1.58 0.24 -4.48
C HIS A 228 0.69 1.35 -5.04
N ALA A 229 1.20 2.57 -5.22
CA ALA A 229 0.47 3.65 -5.88
C ALA A 229 0.03 3.27 -7.31
N LEU A 230 0.92 2.63 -8.07
CA LEU A 230 0.60 2.14 -9.41
C LEU A 230 -0.38 0.98 -9.39
N PHE A 231 -0.27 0.07 -8.42
CA PHE A 231 -1.23 -1.01 -8.23
C PHE A 231 -2.64 -0.45 -7.99
N ASN A 232 -2.77 0.54 -7.11
CA ASN A 232 -4.05 1.21 -6.86
C ASN A 232 -4.57 1.94 -8.10
N PHE A 233 -3.72 2.71 -8.79
CA PHE A 233 -4.06 3.40 -10.03
C PHE A 233 -4.55 2.43 -11.12
N PHE A 234 -3.81 1.35 -11.38
CA PHE A 234 -4.21 0.37 -12.38
C PHE A 234 -5.45 -0.40 -11.96
N GLY A 235 -5.61 -0.71 -10.67
CA GLY A 235 -6.78 -1.41 -10.12
C GLY A 235 -8.05 -0.58 -10.07
N THR A 236 -7.98 0.72 -10.37
CA THR A 236 -9.12 1.63 -10.42
C THR A 236 -9.26 2.19 -11.84
N LEU A 237 -8.69 3.36 -12.10
CA LEU A 237 -8.79 4.03 -13.40
C LEU A 237 -8.22 3.19 -14.55
N GLY A 238 -7.15 2.43 -14.31
CA GLY A 238 -6.52 1.60 -15.35
C GLY A 238 -7.46 0.55 -15.93
N VAL A 239 -8.05 -0.30 -15.07
CA VAL A 239 -9.01 -1.32 -15.50
C VAL A 239 -10.25 -0.69 -16.13
N GLU A 240 -10.74 0.45 -15.64
CA GLU A 240 -11.88 1.12 -16.25
C GLU A 240 -11.57 1.60 -17.67
N LEU A 241 -10.43 2.26 -17.89
CA LEU A 241 -10.00 2.68 -19.23
C LEU A 241 -9.80 1.49 -20.17
N GLU A 242 -9.22 0.40 -19.69
CA GLU A 242 -9.09 -0.83 -20.46
C GLU A 242 -10.45 -1.40 -20.83
N SER A 243 -11.41 -1.43 -19.91
CA SER A 243 -12.77 -1.92 -20.16
C SER A 243 -13.52 -1.09 -21.21
N MET A 244 -13.24 0.21 -21.27
CA MET A 244 -13.86 1.15 -22.20
C MET A 244 -13.29 1.04 -23.62
N ILE A 245 -11.98 0.77 -23.73
CA ILE A 245 -11.23 0.86 -24.98
C ILE A 245 -10.97 -0.51 -25.60
N LEU A 246 -10.70 -1.53 -24.79
CA LEU A 246 -10.23 -2.83 -25.24
C LEU A 246 -11.39 -3.84 -25.34
N PRO A 247 -11.47 -4.65 -26.41
CA PRO A 247 -12.39 -5.77 -26.48
C PRO A 247 -12.14 -6.80 -25.37
N GLU A 248 -13.19 -7.50 -24.92
CA GLU A 248 -13.12 -8.52 -23.86
C GLU A 248 -12.03 -9.58 -24.11
N ILE A 249 -11.87 -10.03 -25.35
CA ILE A 249 -10.83 -11.00 -25.74
C ILE A 249 -9.41 -10.47 -25.43
N VAL A 250 -9.18 -9.18 -25.61
CA VAL A 250 -7.88 -8.55 -25.33
C VAL A 250 -7.68 -8.41 -23.82
N GLN A 251 -8.72 -8.05 -23.07
CA GLN A 251 -8.66 -7.99 -21.60
C GLN A 251 -8.34 -9.37 -21.01
N MET A 252 -8.98 -10.44 -21.50
CA MET A 252 -8.64 -11.81 -21.10
C MET A 252 -7.18 -12.16 -21.43
N MET A 253 -6.69 -11.80 -22.62
CA MET A 253 -5.28 -12.01 -22.98
C MET A 253 -4.32 -11.26 -22.04
N LEU A 254 -4.66 -10.03 -21.63
CA LEU A 254 -3.88 -9.25 -20.67
C LEU A 254 -3.81 -9.96 -19.32
N ILE A 255 -4.95 -10.39 -18.78
CA ILE A 255 -5.04 -11.08 -17.48
C ILE A 255 -4.18 -12.35 -17.48
N TYR A 256 -4.37 -13.23 -18.47
CA TYR A 256 -3.62 -14.50 -18.53
C TYR A 256 -2.14 -14.30 -18.88
N GLY A 257 -1.81 -13.31 -19.73
CA GLY A 257 -0.44 -12.99 -20.10
C GLY A 257 0.36 -12.34 -18.96
N CYS A 258 -0.31 -11.61 -18.06
CA CYS A 258 0.35 -10.95 -16.95
C CYS A 258 0.86 -11.91 -15.87
N VAL A 259 0.24 -13.09 -15.69
CA VAL A 259 0.70 -14.10 -14.71
C VAL A 259 2.14 -14.58 -14.98
N PRO A 260 2.49 -15.13 -16.17
CA PRO A 260 3.88 -15.50 -16.45
C PRO A 260 4.80 -14.29 -16.52
N LEU A 261 4.29 -13.13 -16.97
CA LEU A 261 5.06 -11.88 -16.99
C LEU A 261 5.50 -11.45 -15.58
N THR A 262 4.62 -11.54 -14.58
CA THR A 262 4.95 -11.28 -13.17
C THR A 262 6.10 -12.17 -12.71
N ALA A 263 6.05 -13.48 -13.01
CA ALA A 263 7.12 -14.40 -12.64
C ALA A 263 8.46 -14.03 -13.30
N ILE A 264 8.44 -13.70 -14.60
CA ILE A 264 9.63 -13.26 -15.34
C ILE A 264 10.21 -11.97 -14.72
N LEU A 265 9.37 -10.96 -14.45
CA LEU A 265 9.82 -9.69 -13.87
C LEU A 265 10.42 -9.86 -12.48
N LEU A 266 9.87 -10.76 -11.65
CA LEU A 266 10.45 -11.07 -10.35
C LEU A 266 11.84 -11.69 -10.49
N VAL A 267 12.06 -12.56 -11.48
CA VAL A 267 13.37 -13.12 -11.81
C VAL A 267 14.34 -12.02 -12.28
N LEU A 268 13.91 -11.15 -13.19
CA LEU A 268 14.74 -10.03 -13.69
C LEU A 268 15.17 -9.10 -12.54
N ILE A 269 14.25 -8.73 -11.66
CA ILE A 269 14.52 -7.90 -10.48
C ILE A 269 15.44 -8.63 -9.49
N HIS A 270 15.21 -9.93 -9.26
CA HIS A 270 16.01 -10.72 -8.34
C HIS A 270 17.48 -10.77 -8.76
N TYR A 271 17.74 -11.06 -10.04
CA TYR A 271 19.08 -11.11 -10.59
C TYR A 271 19.65 -9.74 -10.98
N GLY A 272 18.86 -8.67 -10.90
CA GLY A 272 19.29 -7.31 -11.23
C GLY A 272 19.66 -7.16 -12.70
N VAL A 273 18.89 -7.79 -13.60
CA VAL A 273 19.17 -7.76 -15.04
C VAL A 273 19.08 -6.31 -15.56
N GLY A 274 20.17 -5.83 -16.13
CA GLY A 274 20.29 -4.44 -16.61
C GLY A 274 20.54 -3.40 -15.50
N GLU A 275 20.58 -3.80 -14.23
CA GLU A 275 20.96 -2.93 -13.13
C GLU A 275 22.49 -2.88 -13.02
N LYS A 276 23.12 -1.86 -13.61
CA LYS A 276 24.55 -1.63 -13.38
C LYS A 276 24.75 -1.32 -11.89
N ARG A 277 25.47 -2.17 -11.17
CA ARG A 277 25.96 -1.81 -9.83
C ARG A 277 26.93 -0.66 -10.01
N ASN A 278 26.67 0.49 -9.38
CA ASN A 278 27.70 1.51 -9.20
C ASN A 278 28.81 0.87 -8.36
N VAL A 279 29.87 0.44 -9.04
CA VAL A 279 31.13 0.06 -8.42
C VAL A 279 31.81 1.38 -8.06
N GLU A 280 31.48 1.93 -6.89
CA GLU A 280 32.24 3.04 -6.31
C GLU A 280 33.08 2.53 -5.13
N HIS A 281 34.39 2.47 -5.44
CA HIS A 281 35.59 2.41 -4.60
C HIS A 281 35.63 1.56 -3.32
N THR A 282 36.31 0.42 -3.45
CA THR A 282 37.02 -0.28 -2.36
C THR A 282 38.54 -0.04 -2.39
N GLU A 283 39.02 1.05 -3.00
CA GLU A 283 40.47 1.32 -3.17
C GLU A 283 41.09 2.30 -2.17
N GLU A 284 40.42 2.63 -1.05
CA GLU A 284 41.02 3.54 -0.04
C GLU A 284 41.47 2.84 1.24
N ARG A 285 41.88 1.56 1.17
CA ARG A 285 42.42 0.88 2.36
C ARG A 285 43.70 0.08 2.21
N ASN A 286 44.46 0.32 1.15
CA ASN A 286 45.82 -0.19 1.02
C ASN A 286 46.72 0.90 0.43
N GLU A 287 47.19 1.81 1.28
CA GLU A 287 48.50 2.41 1.10
C GLU A 287 49.30 2.25 2.41
N PRO A 288 50.63 2.09 2.29
CA PRO A 288 51.44 1.09 3.00
C PRO A 288 51.80 1.39 4.46
#